data_AF-A0A519QYL2-F1
#
_entry.id   AF-A0A519QYL2-F1
#
_cell.length_a   1.000
_cell.length_b   1.000
_cell.length_c   1.000
_cell.angle_alpha   90.00
_cell.angle_beta   90.00
_cell.angle_gamma   90.00
#
_symmetry.space_group_name_H-M   'P 1'
#
loop_
_entity.id
_entity.type
_entity.pdbx_description
1 polymer ?
#
loop_
_entity_poly.entity_id
_entity_poly.type
_entity_poly.pdbx_seq_one_letter_code
_entity_poly.pdbx_strand_id
1 'polypeptide(L)' 'YYVKPTNESCILTNTNYDGIEFCSAISENNLFATQYHPEKSGEKGLSIYKNWAIKHNLI' A
#
# COMPACT_ATOMS: atom_id res chain seq x y z
N TYR A 1 14.70 6.57 2.65
CA TYR A 1 13.84 6.78 3.83
C TYR A 1 12.60 5.92 3.65
N TYR A 2 11.99 5.44 4.74
CA TYR A 2 10.77 4.64 4.70
C TYR A 2 9.88 4.99 5.89
N VAL A 3 8.57 4.72 5.76
CA VAL A 3 7.63 4.93 6.86
C VAL A 3 7.76 3.82 7.90
N LYS A 4 7.77 4.20 9.18
CA LYS A 4 7.61 3.29 10.31
C LYS A 4 6.34 3.69 11.06
N PRO A 5 5.19 3.06 10.78
CA PRO A 5 3.94 3.37 11.47
C PRO A 5 4.09 3.17 12.98
N THR A 6 3.50 4.05 13.78
CA THR A 6 3.43 3.87 15.24
C THR A 6 2.42 2.80 15.62
N ASN A 7 1.40 2.58 14.79
CA ASN A 7 0.43 1.50 14.92
C ASN A 7 0.77 0.39 13.91
N GLU A 8 1.28 -0.74 14.38
CA GLU A 8 1.65 -1.85 13.49
C GLU A 8 0.43 -2.58 12.90
N SER A 9 -0.75 -2.48 13.52
CA SER A 9 -1.96 -3.13 13.02
C SER A 9 -2.48 -2.58 11.68
N CYS A 10 -2.04 -1.38 11.29
CA CYS A 10 -2.41 -0.79 10.00
C CYS A 10 -1.49 -1.22 8.85
N ILE A 11 -0.42 -1.97 9.12
CA ILE A 11 0.53 -2.41 8.08
C ILE A 11 -0.18 -3.41 7.18
N LEU A 12 -0.27 -3.09 5.88
CA LEU A 12 -0.84 -3.97 4.88
C LEU A 12 0.23 -4.84 4.21
N THR A 13 1.37 -4.24 3.86
CA THR A 13 2.48 -4.96 3.24
C THR A 13 3.83 -4.46 3.76
N ASN A 14 4.78 -5.39 3.80
CA ASN A 14 6.20 -5.09 3.98
C ASN A 14 6.97 -5.31 2.67
N THR A 15 8.10 -4.63 2.55
CA THR A 15 9.08 -4.84 1.47
C THR A 15 10.45 -4.99 2.08
N ASN A 16 11.21 -5.96 1.59
CA ASN A 16 12.62 -6.10 1.90
C ASN A 16 13.45 -5.39 0.82
N TYR A 17 14.33 -4.49 1.25
CA TYR A 17 15.31 -3.85 0.37
C TYR A 17 16.67 -3.88 1.05
N ASP A 18 17.63 -4.58 0.44
CA ASP A 18 18.98 -4.77 0.96
C ASP A 18 19.02 -5.27 2.40
N GLY A 19 18.17 -6.27 2.71
CA GLY A 19 18.06 -6.86 4.04
C GLY A 19 17.23 -6.04 5.03
N ILE A 20 16.82 -4.81 4.70
CA ILE A 20 15.97 -3.98 5.55
C ILE A 20 14.50 -4.24 5.21
N GLU A 21 13.74 -4.72 6.19
CA GLU A 21 12.29 -4.84 6.07
C GLU A 21 11.59 -3.56 6.55
N PHE A 22 10.67 -3.05 5.73
CA PHE A 22 9.90 -1.84 6.06
C PHE A 22 8.47 -1.90 5.53
N CYS A 23 7.59 -1.10 6.13
CA CYS A 23 6.19 -0.97 5.69
C CYS A 23 6.12 -0.28 4.32
N SER A 24 5.58 -0.97 3.33
CA SER A 24 5.44 -0.47 1.95
C SER A 24 4.03 -0.05 1.58
N ALA A 25 3.03 -0.48 2.34
CA ALA A 25 1.66 0.02 2.27
C ALA A 25 0.93 -0.13 3.62
N ILE A 26 -0.02 0.76 3.86
CA ILE A 26 -0.93 0.70 5.01
C ILE A 26 -2.39 0.61 4.54
N SER A 27 -3.24 0.00 5.38
CA SER A 27 -4.69 0.04 5.23
C SER A 27 -5.33 0.13 6.61
N GLU A 28 -6.23 1.08 6.79
CA GLU A 28 -6.99 1.25 8.02
C GLU A 28 -8.38 1.82 7.68
N ASN A 29 -9.44 1.06 7.92
CA ASN A 29 -10.80 1.41 7.52
C ASN A 29 -10.90 1.74 6.01
N ASN A 30 -11.17 3.00 5.68
CA ASN A 30 -11.24 3.54 4.31
C ASN A 30 -9.94 4.22 3.86
N LEU A 31 -8.91 4.26 4.71
CA LEU A 31 -7.59 4.77 4.37
C LEU A 31 -6.76 3.68 3.71
N PHE A 32 -6.11 4.04 2.61
CA PHE A 32 -5.10 3.24 1.93
C PHE A 32 -3.98 4.17 1.48
N ALA A 33 -2.72 3.79 1.73
CA ALA A 33 -1.58 4.55 1.27
C ALA A 33 -0.41 3.61 0.94
N THR A 34 0.40 4.00 -0.04
CA THR A 34 1.56 3.23 -0.52
C THR A 34 2.82 4.09 -0.47
N GLN A 35 3.95 3.46 -0.12
CA GLN A 35 5.26 4.09 -0.24
C GLN A 35 5.74 4.12 -1.71
N TYR A 36 5.34 3.13 -2.50
CA TYR A 36 5.57 3.09 -3.95
C TYR A 36 4.49 3.89 -4.68
N HIS A 37 4.72 4.09 -5.99
CA HIS A 37 3.84 4.81 -6.91
C HIS A 37 3.06 3.81 -7.79
N PRO A 38 1.80 3.46 -7.46
CA PRO A 38 1.02 2.57 -8.30
C PRO A 38 0.88 3.11 -9.73
N GLU A 39 0.78 4.43 -9.92
CA GLU A 39 0.72 5.09 -11.22
C GLU A 39 1.98 4.87 -12.09
N LYS A 40 3.13 4.57 -11.47
CA LYS A 40 4.39 4.23 -12.17
C LYS A 40 4.61 2.72 -12.32
N SER A 41 3.63 1.90 -11.94
CA SER A 41 3.74 0.43 -11.86
C SER A 41 2.94 -0.31 -12.96
N GLY A 42 2.49 0.40 -14.00
CA GLY A 42 1.77 -0.18 -15.14
C GLY A 42 0.48 -0.91 -14.76
N GLU A 43 0.18 -2.00 -15.46
CA GLU A 43 -1.03 -2.82 -15.23
C GLU A 43 -1.19 -3.30 -13.78
N LYS A 44 -0.08 -3.63 -13.11
CA LYS A 44 -0.10 -4.00 -11.68
C LYS A 44 -0.48 -2.83 -10.79
N GLY A 45 -0.07 -1.62 -11.15
CA GLY A 45 -0.47 -0.40 -10.47
C GLY A 45 -1.95 -0.07 -10.65
N LEU A 46 -2.45 -0.17 -11.88
CA LEU A 46 -3.87 0.04 -12.20
C LEU A 46 -4.77 -0.95 -11.45
N SER A 47 -4.35 -2.21 -11.31
CA SER A 47 -5.13 -3.21 -10.58
C SER A 47 -5.27 -2.87 -9.08
N ILE A 48 -4.28 -2.23 -8.46
CA ILE A 48 -4.36 -1.76 -7.06
C ILE A 48 -5.49 -0.73 -6.92
N TYR A 49 -5.54 0.28 -7.80
CA TYR A 49 -6.61 1.28 -7.77
C TYR A 49 -7.99 0.67 -8.03
N LYS A 50 -8.09 -0.24 -9.00
CA LYS A 50 -9.34 -0.97 -9.29
C LYS A 50 -9.81 -1.77 -8.08
N ASN A 51 -8.90 -2.50 -7.43
CA ASN A 51 -9.23 -3.32 -6.26
C ASN A 51 -9.69 -2.45 -5.08
N TRP A 52 -9.04 -1.30 -4.86
CA TRP A 52 -9.48 -0.34 -3.84
C TRP A 52 -10.89 0.18 -4.14
N ALA A 53 -11.16 0.60 -5.39
CA ALA A 53 -12.47 1.11 -5.77
C ALA A 53 -13.59 0.06 -5.60
N ILE A 54 -13.34 -1.20 -5.98
CA ILE A 54 -14.27 -2.32 -5.77
C ILE A 54 -14.51 -2.57 -4.28
N LYS A 55 -13.43 -2.66 -3.48
CA LYS A 55 -13.53 -2.92 -2.03
C LYS A 55 -14.39 -1.89 -1.31
N HIS A 56 -14.40 -0.65 -1.81
CA HIS A 56 -15.14 0.46 -1.23
C HIS A 56 -16.43 0.81 -1.99
N ASN A 57 -16.90 -0.06 -2.89
CA ASN A 57 -18.14 0.11 -3.67
C ASN A 57 -18.23 1.46 -4.40
N LEU A 58 -17.12 1.92 -4.99
CA LEU A 58 -17.04 3.18 -5.73
C LEU A 58 -17.32 3.02 -7.23
N ILE A 59 -17.27 1.77 -7.71
CA ILE A 59 -17.55 1.34 -9.08
C ILE A 59 -18.25 -0.01 -9.06
#